data_AF-A0A954M225-F1
#
_entry.id   AF-A0A954M225-F1
#
_cell.length_a   1.000
_cell.length_b   1.000
_cell.length_c   1.000
_cell.angle_alpha   90.00
_cell.angle_beta   90.00
_cell.angle_gamma   90.00
#
_symmetry.space_group_name_H-M   'P 1'
#
loop_
_entity.id
_entity.type
_entity.pdbx_description
1 polymer ?
#
loop_
_entity_poly.entity_id
_entity_poly.type
_entity_poly.pdbx_seq_one_letter_code
_entity_poly.pdbx_strand_id
1 'polypeptide(L)'
;LELTPTEARDVMKSLPKGNARTGSFITKTGRAYRASPRQKPGSVRVEGADRVRALEPLLPVAKSVRVWYDEDAQTSGWEIDTDIGRLFALISPELNRGFSGEGQMLERLAVGDWQDALPRVADSLNWQSHIAPSDVAKTAEVREREVEAALAILGARGLAGFDVTSGQYFHRVLPFDLEKVEQLQPRLKNARKLVEQVEVLSQDGPDVDATVPGSDFTHYVRLRLTGHKCTCRWHARYQGQRGPCKHILATRMKVEGIDNVTIGSESQTDSNS
;
A
#
# COMPACT_ATOMS: atom_id res chain seq x y z
N LEU A 1 -17.69 -5.59 -22.06
CA LEU A 1 -16.89 -6.34 -23.05
C LEU A 1 -16.05 -7.36 -22.29
N GLU A 2 -16.05 -8.63 -22.69
CA GLU A 2 -15.23 -9.67 -22.07
C GLU A 2 -14.15 -10.12 -23.06
N LEU A 3 -12.92 -10.24 -22.57
CA LEU A 3 -11.72 -10.50 -23.33
C LEU A 3 -10.95 -11.67 -22.72
N THR A 4 -10.40 -12.53 -23.57
CA THR A 4 -9.36 -13.49 -23.15
C THR A 4 -8.07 -12.73 -22.80
N PRO A 5 -7.15 -13.35 -22.03
CA PRO A 5 -5.86 -12.74 -21.70
C PRO A 5 -5.02 -12.36 -22.93
N THR A 6 -5.17 -13.11 -24.03
CA THR A 6 -4.49 -12.83 -25.29
C THR A 6 -5.12 -11.63 -26.00
N GLU A 7 -6.45 -11.56 -26.08
CA GLU A 7 -7.14 -10.41 -26.65
C GLU A 7 -6.88 -9.13 -25.83
N ALA A 8 -6.88 -9.23 -24.51
CA ALA A 8 -6.53 -8.10 -23.63
C ALA A 8 -5.10 -7.60 -23.90
N ARG A 9 -4.12 -8.49 -24.05
CA ARG A 9 -2.75 -8.12 -24.42
C ARG A 9 -2.68 -7.43 -25.78
N ASP A 10 -3.44 -7.91 -26.76
CA ASP A 10 -3.49 -7.30 -28.09
C ASP A 10 -4.15 -5.90 -28.07
N VAL A 11 -5.18 -5.73 -27.26
CA VAL A 11 -5.78 -4.42 -26.97
C VAL A 11 -4.73 -3.48 -26.36
N MET A 12 -4.03 -3.90 -25.30
CA MET A 12 -2.99 -3.09 -24.64
C MET A 12 -1.89 -2.66 -25.61
N LYS A 13 -1.42 -3.57 -26.47
CA LYS A 13 -0.43 -3.25 -27.51
C LYS A 13 -0.93 -2.21 -28.51
N SER A 14 -2.22 -2.23 -28.82
CA SER A 14 -2.84 -1.31 -29.78
C SER A 14 -3.20 0.06 -29.21
N LEU A 15 -3.25 0.22 -27.88
CA LEU A 15 -3.49 1.51 -27.26
C LEU A 15 -2.39 2.52 -27.63
N PRO A 16 -2.73 3.82 -27.78
CA PRO A 16 -1.72 4.84 -28.07
C PRO A 16 -0.62 4.87 -27.00
N LYS A 17 0.61 5.20 -27.41
CA LYS A 17 1.76 5.35 -26.53
C LYS A 17 1.91 6.82 -26.13
N GLY A 18 2.04 7.10 -24.83
CA GLY A 18 2.17 8.46 -24.28
C GLY A 18 0.84 9.05 -23.76
N ASN A 19 0.87 10.30 -23.29
CA ASN A 19 -0.31 11.02 -22.78
C ASN A 19 -1.30 11.33 -23.91
N ALA A 20 -2.08 10.32 -24.31
CA ALA A 20 -3.16 10.48 -25.26
C ALA A 20 -4.29 11.28 -24.59
N ARG A 21 -4.41 12.56 -24.94
CA ARG A 21 -5.49 13.45 -24.47
C ARG A 21 -6.87 13.07 -24.98
N THR A 22 -6.95 12.23 -26.01
CA THR A 22 -8.20 11.79 -26.63
C THR A 22 -8.53 10.37 -26.21
N GLY A 23 -9.76 10.15 -25.73
CA GLY A 23 -10.30 8.84 -25.45
C GLY A 23 -10.20 7.91 -26.67
N SER A 24 -9.98 6.62 -26.41
CA SER A 24 -9.93 5.56 -27.40
C SER A 24 -11.10 4.61 -27.19
N PHE A 25 -11.47 3.86 -28.23
CA PHE A 25 -12.52 2.85 -28.15
C PHE A 25 -11.91 1.47 -28.39
N ILE A 26 -12.16 0.52 -27.50
CA ILE A 26 -11.87 -0.89 -27.77
C ILE A 26 -12.97 -1.39 -28.71
N THR A 27 -12.61 -1.69 -29.95
CA THR A 27 -13.55 -2.19 -30.96
C THR A 27 -13.10 -3.52 -31.53
N LYS A 28 -14.07 -4.36 -31.89
CA LYS A 28 -13.81 -5.56 -32.68
C LYS A 28 -13.46 -5.18 -34.11
N THR A 29 -12.30 -5.62 -34.59
CA THR A 29 -11.83 -5.47 -35.98
C THR A 29 -11.50 -6.85 -36.53
N GLY A 30 -12.40 -7.38 -37.37
CA GLY A 30 -12.32 -8.77 -37.82
C GLY A 30 -12.48 -9.74 -36.64
N ARG A 31 -11.48 -10.58 -36.40
CA ARG A 31 -11.46 -11.55 -35.28
C ARG A 31 -10.78 -11.04 -34.02
N ALA A 32 -10.19 -9.84 -34.02
CA ALA A 32 -9.42 -9.32 -32.89
C ALA A 32 -10.04 -8.03 -32.34
N TYR A 33 -9.74 -7.72 -31.08
CA TYR A 33 -10.05 -6.42 -30.47
C TYR A 33 -8.86 -5.49 -30.56
N ARG A 34 -9.09 -4.23 -30.94
CA ARG A 34 -8.05 -3.18 -31.02
C ARG A 34 -8.60 -1.83 -30.61
N ALA A 35 -7.72 -0.94 -30.16
CA ALA A 35 -8.01 0.46 -29.93
C ALA A 35 -8.29 1.18 -31.25
N SER A 36 -9.32 2.02 -31.26
CA SER A 36 -9.70 2.87 -32.38
C SER A 36 -10.04 4.27 -31.89
N PRO A 37 -9.70 5.34 -32.64
CA PRO A 37 -10.14 6.69 -32.30
C PRO A 37 -11.64 6.92 -32.60
N ARG A 38 -12.32 6.00 -33.29
CA ARG A 38 -13.73 6.13 -33.65
C ARG A 38 -14.58 5.09 -32.93
N GLN A 39 -15.72 5.54 -32.41
CA GLN A 39 -16.74 4.66 -31.85
C GLN A 39 -17.37 3.79 -32.95
N LYS A 40 -17.64 2.52 -32.61
CA LYS A 40 -18.39 1.58 -33.45
C LYS A 40 -19.42 0.84 -32.60
N PRO A 41 -20.47 0.24 -33.19
CA PRO A 41 -21.39 -0.60 -32.44
C PRO A 41 -20.66 -1.69 -31.63
N GLY A 42 -20.95 -1.77 -30.33
CA GLY A 42 -20.31 -2.71 -29.41
C GLY A 42 -18.90 -2.32 -28.94
N SER A 43 -18.41 -1.11 -29.26
CA SER A 43 -17.13 -0.62 -28.74
C SER A 43 -17.25 -0.08 -27.33
N VAL A 44 -16.21 -0.28 -26.51
CA VAL A 44 -16.13 0.27 -25.15
C VAL A 44 -15.15 1.43 -25.12
N ARG A 45 -15.57 2.59 -24.59
CA ARG A 45 -14.71 3.76 -24.43
C ARG A 45 -13.68 3.52 -23.32
N VAL A 46 -12.45 3.97 -23.55
CA VAL A 46 -11.31 3.86 -22.65
C VAL A 46 -10.55 5.17 -22.68
N GLU A 47 -10.33 5.72 -21.50
CA GLU A 47 -9.63 6.99 -21.31
C GLU A 47 -8.43 6.76 -20.39
N GLY A 48 -7.38 7.59 -20.51
CA GLY A 48 -6.12 7.34 -19.77
C GLY A 48 -5.43 6.05 -20.21
N ALA A 49 -5.33 5.82 -21.52
CA ALA A 49 -4.73 4.62 -22.12
C ALA A 49 -3.31 4.30 -21.62
N ASP A 50 -2.55 5.32 -21.23
CA ASP A 50 -1.25 5.22 -20.57
C ASP A 50 -1.33 4.55 -19.19
N ARG A 51 -2.34 4.88 -18.39
CA ARG A 51 -2.57 4.33 -17.04
C ARG A 51 -3.11 2.91 -17.06
N VAL A 52 -3.93 2.59 -18.06
CA VAL A 52 -4.42 1.22 -18.30
C VAL A 52 -3.25 0.23 -18.40
N ARG A 53 -2.09 0.65 -18.93
CA ARG A 53 -0.92 -0.21 -19.07
C ARG A 53 -0.34 -0.70 -17.75
N ALA A 54 -0.65 -0.03 -16.62
CA ALA A 54 -0.27 -0.54 -15.31
C ALA A 54 -0.86 -1.93 -15.01
N LEU A 55 -1.90 -2.33 -15.74
CA LEU A 55 -2.52 -3.65 -15.64
C LEU A 55 -1.83 -4.72 -16.50
N GLU A 56 -0.95 -4.35 -17.44
CA GLU A 56 -0.25 -5.29 -18.33
C GLU A 56 0.47 -6.43 -17.59
N PRO A 57 1.18 -6.19 -16.45
CA PRO A 57 1.86 -7.25 -15.71
C PRO A 57 0.93 -8.32 -15.14
N LEU A 58 -0.37 -8.03 -15.02
CA LEU A 58 -1.38 -8.95 -14.46
C LEU A 58 -1.99 -9.87 -15.51
N LEU A 59 -1.92 -9.50 -16.79
CA LEU A 59 -2.52 -10.28 -17.88
C LEU A 59 -1.98 -11.71 -18.02
N PRO A 60 -0.71 -12.05 -17.72
CA PRO A 60 -0.22 -13.42 -17.79
C PRO A 60 -0.91 -14.40 -16.81
N VAL A 61 -1.43 -13.91 -15.69
CA VAL A 61 -2.11 -14.71 -14.66
C VAL A 61 -3.65 -14.58 -14.71
N ALA A 62 -4.15 -13.83 -15.70
CA ALA A 62 -5.58 -13.62 -15.87
C ALA A 62 -6.26 -14.86 -16.49
N LYS A 63 -7.47 -15.16 -16.03
CA LYS A 63 -8.42 -16.08 -16.68
C LYS A 63 -9.30 -15.35 -17.69
N SER A 64 -9.81 -14.19 -17.28
CA SER A 64 -10.65 -13.33 -18.09
C SER A 64 -10.41 -11.86 -17.74
N VAL A 65 -10.68 -10.99 -18.70
CA VAL A 65 -10.62 -9.54 -18.52
C VAL A 65 -11.94 -8.94 -18.96
N ARG A 66 -12.64 -8.25 -18.06
CA ARG A 66 -13.85 -7.50 -18.38
C ARG A 66 -13.54 -6.02 -18.43
N VAL A 67 -14.02 -5.37 -19.49
CA VAL A 67 -13.90 -3.92 -19.68
C VAL A 67 -15.27 -3.32 -19.94
N TRP A 68 -15.56 -2.22 -19.25
CA TRP A 68 -16.79 -1.46 -19.42
C TRP A 68 -16.52 0.04 -19.26
N TYR A 69 -17.49 0.86 -19.64
CA TYR A 69 -17.43 2.30 -19.48
C TYR A 69 -18.73 2.78 -18.85
N ASP A 70 -18.61 3.60 -17.82
CA ASP A 70 -19.71 4.30 -17.19
C ASP A 70 -19.77 5.72 -17.76
N GLU A 71 -20.87 6.03 -18.45
CA GLU A 71 -21.09 7.34 -19.08
C GLU A 71 -21.39 8.43 -18.05
N ASP A 72 -21.97 8.12 -16.90
CA ASP A 72 -22.28 9.13 -15.89
C ASP A 72 -21.00 9.51 -15.11
N ALA A 73 -20.20 8.50 -14.76
CA ALA A 73 -18.90 8.70 -14.12
C ALA A 73 -17.77 9.06 -15.10
N GLN A 74 -18.05 9.01 -16.41
CA GLN A 74 -17.08 9.12 -17.50
C GLN A 74 -15.82 8.28 -17.22
N THR A 75 -15.96 7.06 -16.72
CA THR A 75 -14.84 6.24 -16.20
C THR A 75 -14.83 4.87 -16.84
N SER A 76 -13.64 4.36 -17.20
CA SER A 76 -13.50 2.98 -17.68
C SER A 76 -13.21 2.03 -16.52
N GLY A 77 -13.98 0.95 -16.42
CA GLY A 77 -13.79 -0.13 -15.44
C GLY A 77 -13.07 -1.32 -16.06
N TRP A 78 -12.09 -1.84 -15.33
CA TRP A 78 -11.27 -2.98 -15.71
C TRP A 78 -11.31 -4.02 -14.60
N GLU A 79 -11.80 -5.21 -14.94
CA GLU A 79 -11.83 -6.36 -14.03
C GLU A 79 -10.92 -7.45 -14.59
N ILE A 80 -9.99 -7.92 -13.78
CA ILE A 80 -9.08 -9.01 -14.12
C ILE A 80 -9.33 -10.14 -13.14
N ASP A 81 -9.88 -11.24 -13.66
CA ASP A 81 -10.12 -12.44 -12.87
C ASP A 81 -8.88 -13.34 -12.90
N THR A 82 -8.49 -13.91 -11.77
CA THR A 82 -7.29 -14.76 -11.63
C THR A 82 -7.64 -16.01 -10.81
N ASP A 83 -6.71 -16.95 -10.66
CA ASP A 83 -6.91 -18.12 -9.78
C ASP A 83 -7.10 -17.76 -8.31
N ILE A 84 -6.53 -16.64 -7.86
CA ILE A 84 -6.45 -16.25 -6.44
C ILE A 84 -7.45 -15.15 -6.06
N GLY A 85 -8.13 -14.56 -7.05
CA GLY A 85 -9.09 -13.49 -6.82
C GLY A 85 -9.27 -12.58 -8.02
N ARG A 86 -10.04 -11.50 -7.82
CA ARG A 86 -10.36 -10.50 -8.83
C ARG A 86 -9.69 -9.18 -8.50
N LEU A 87 -8.99 -8.60 -9.48
CA LEU A 87 -8.56 -7.22 -9.41
C LEU A 87 -9.56 -6.34 -10.14
N PHE A 88 -9.96 -5.25 -9.48
CA PHE A 88 -10.86 -4.25 -10.03
C PHE A 88 -10.18 -2.88 -10.06
N ALA A 89 -10.20 -2.21 -11.21
CA ALA A 89 -9.59 -0.90 -11.40
C ALA A 89 -10.51 0.04 -12.18
N LEU A 90 -10.75 1.22 -11.61
CA LEU A 90 -11.42 2.33 -12.26
C LEU A 90 -10.38 3.33 -12.77
N ILE A 91 -10.50 3.72 -14.03
CA ILE A 91 -9.59 4.66 -14.68
C ILE A 91 -10.40 5.84 -15.19
N SER A 92 -10.29 6.95 -14.45
CA SER A 92 -10.90 8.24 -14.77
C SER A 92 -10.13 8.94 -15.91
N PRO A 93 -10.74 9.89 -16.65
CA PRO A 93 -10.08 10.59 -17.76
C PRO A 93 -8.96 11.54 -17.32
N GLU A 94 -9.06 12.12 -16.12
CA GLU A 94 -8.12 13.14 -15.62
C GLU A 94 -7.54 12.73 -14.26
N LEU A 95 -6.27 13.08 -14.02
CA LEU A 95 -5.54 12.74 -12.78
C LEU A 95 -6.16 13.35 -11.51
N ASN A 96 -6.89 14.46 -11.64
CA ASN A 96 -7.44 15.24 -10.51
C ASN A 96 -8.97 15.18 -10.43
N ARG A 97 -9.63 14.33 -11.24
CA ARG A 97 -11.09 14.17 -11.20
C ARG A 97 -11.42 13.02 -10.24
N GLY A 98 -12.10 13.37 -9.16
CA GLY A 98 -12.69 12.42 -8.22
C GLY A 98 -13.69 11.48 -8.91
N PHE A 99 -13.83 10.27 -8.39
CA PHE A 99 -14.77 9.29 -8.94
C PHE A 99 -16.21 9.67 -8.60
N SER A 100 -17.14 9.45 -9.53
CA SER A 100 -18.56 9.67 -9.28
C SER A 100 -19.02 8.74 -8.16
N GLY A 101 -19.43 9.33 -7.04
CA GLY A 101 -19.62 8.66 -5.75
C GLY A 101 -19.01 9.43 -4.58
N GLU A 102 -17.95 10.22 -4.83
CA GLU A 102 -17.37 11.11 -3.82
C GLU A 102 -18.38 12.17 -3.32
N GLY A 103 -19.28 12.66 -4.18
CA GLY A 103 -20.32 13.62 -3.78
C GLY A 103 -21.37 13.03 -2.83
N GLN A 104 -21.90 11.83 -3.13
CA GLN A 104 -22.83 11.13 -2.24
C GLN A 104 -22.14 10.70 -0.94
N MET A 105 -20.84 10.39 -1.01
CA MET A 105 -20.00 10.15 0.14
C MET A 105 -19.86 11.41 1.02
N LEU A 106 -19.63 12.59 0.42
CA LEU A 106 -19.56 13.85 1.16
C LEU A 106 -20.86 14.18 1.90
N GLU A 107 -22.03 13.93 1.30
CA GLU A 107 -23.33 14.10 1.97
C GLU A 107 -23.46 13.17 3.19
N ARG A 108 -23.04 11.91 3.06
CA ARG A 108 -23.06 10.92 4.17
C ARG A 108 -22.07 11.28 5.28
N LEU A 109 -20.90 11.81 4.93
CA LEU A 109 -19.90 12.30 5.89
C LEU A 109 -20.36 13.57 6.63
N ALA A 110 -21.09 14.45 5.94
CA ALA A 110 -21.53 15.73 6.47
C ALA A 110 -22.68 15.60 7.49
N VAL A 111 -23.51 14.56 7.36
CA VAL A 111 -24.74 14.40 8.16
C VAL A 111 -24.69 13.21 9.13
N GLY A 112 -23.71 12.31 8.99
CA GLY A 112 -23.68 11.05 9.75
C GLY A 112 -23.10 11.16 11.17
N ASP A 113 -23.77 10.52 12.13
CA ASP A 113 -23.25 10.17 13.46
C ASP A 113 -22.26 8.98 13.36
N TRP A 114 -21.25 9.10 12.50
CA TRP A 114 -20.32 8.00 12.21
C TRP A 114 -19.17 7.90 13.21
N GLN A 115 -18.88 8.97 13.96
CA GLN A 115 -17.74 9.04 14.87
C GLN A 115 -17.81 7.96 15.96
N ASP A 116 -19.01 7.73 16.52
CA ASP A 116 -19.23 6.74 17.57
C ASP A 116 -19.34 5.31 17.01
N ALA A 117 -19.82 5.17 15.77
CA ALA A 117 -19.97 3.88 15.10
C ALA A 117 -18.65 3.37 14.51
N LEU A 118 -17.74 4.27 14.10
CA LEU A 118 -16.53 3.94 13.36
C LEU A 118 -15.62 2.93 14.10
N PRO A 119 -15.31 3.07 15.41
CA PRO A 119 -14.51 2.07 16.12
C PRO A 119 -15.16 0.70 16.14
N ARG A 120 -16.48 0.64 16.42
CA ARG A 120 -17.24 -0.63 16.49
C ARG A 120 -17.33 -1.33 15.14
N VAL A 121 -17.53 -0.54 14.07
CA VAL A 121 -17.54 -1.05 12.70
C VAL A 121 -16.15 -1.57 12.33
N ALA A 122 -15.09 -0.82 12.60
CA ALA A 122 -13.72 -1.24 12.31
C ALA A 122 -13.34 -2.55 13.04
N ASP A 123 -13.68 -2.67 14.32
CA ASP A 123 -13.41 -3.88 15.13
C ASP A 123 -14.19 -5.11 14.65
N SER A 124 -15.35 -4.90 13.99
CA SER A 124 -16.14 -5.99 13.41
C SER A 124 -15.58 -6.51 12.07
N LEU A 125 -14.67 -5.77 11.43
CA LEU A 125 -14.05 -6.17 10.16
C LEU A 125 -12.92 -7.17 10.40
N ASN A 126 -13.02 -8.32 9.74
CA ASN A 126 -12.16 -9.48 9.90
C ASN A 126 -11.81 -10.09 8.54
N TRP A 127 -11.14 -9.29 7.70
CA TRP A 127 -10.63 -9.70 6.38
C TRP A 127 -11.69 -10.29 5.44
N GLN A 128 -12.94 -9.83 5.55
CA GLN A 128 -14.01 -10.31 4.70
C GLN A 128 -13.84 -9.79 3.27
N SER A 129 -13.92 -10.70 2.29
CA SER A 129 -13.96 -10.35 0.88
C SER A 129 -15.27 -9.66 0.49
N HIS A 130 -16.32 -9.83 1.28
CA HIS A 130 -17.65 -9.26 1.08
C HIS A 130 -18.19 -8.79 2.44
N ILE A 131 -18.62 -7.54 2.52
CA ILE A 131 -19.19 -6.92 3.71
C ILE A 131 -20.64 -6.55 3.41
N ALA A 132 -21.57 -7.25 4.05
CA ALA A 132 -22.98 -6.88 4.09
C ALA A 132 -23.19 -5.86 5.23
N PRO A 133 -23.59 -4.60 4.94
CA PRO A 133 -23.80 -3.58 5.96
C PRO A 133 -24.79 -4.01 7.06
N SER A 134 -25.83 -4.77 6.70
CA SER A 134 -26.81 -5.33 7.63
C SER A 134 -26.23 -6.29 8.68
N ASP A 135 -25.19 -7.06 8.32
CA ASP A 135 -24.60 -8.06 9.22
C ASP A 135 -23.59 -7.41 10.17
N VAL A 136 -22.84 -6.43 9.66
CA VAL A 136 -22.00 -5.57 10.48
C VAL A 136 -22.84 -4.75 11.44
N ALA A 137 -23.98 -4.20 11.01
CA ALA A 137 -24.88 -3.44 11.86
C ALA A 137 -25.35 -4.23 13.08
N LYS A 138 -25.70 -5.52 12.90
CA LYS A 138 -26.07 -6.42 13.99
C LYS A 138 -24.92 -6.70 14.94
N THR A 139 -23.73 -6.94 14.40
CA THR A 139 -22.53 -7.31 15.18
C THR A 139 -21.99 -6.12 15.98
N ALA A 140 -21.98 -4.93 15.38
CA ALA A 140 -21.46 -3.70 15.97
C ALA A 140 -22.53 -2.93 16.78
N GLU A 141 -23.77 -3.41 16.80
CA GLU A 141 -24.93 -2.78 17.47
C GLU A 141 -25.16 -1.32 17.05
N VAL A 142 -25.07 -1.07 15.74
CA VAL A 142 -25.25 0.26 15.12
C VAL A 142 -26.27 0.19 13.98
N ARG A 143 -26.74 1.35 13.51
CA ARG A 143 -27.66 1.42 12.37
C ARG A 143 -26.91 1.17 11.06
N GLU A 144 -27.56 0.53 10.09
CA GLU A 144 -26.96 0.23 8.78
C GLU A 144 -26.43 1.48 8.07
N ARG A 145 -27.14 2.60 8.18
CA ARG A 145 -26.68 3.91 7.66
C ARG A 145 -25.34 4.37 8.25
N GLU A 146 -25.08 4.04 9.53
CA GLU A 146 -23.86 4.40 10.24
C GLU A 146 -22.71 3.48 9.81
N VAL A 147 -23.02 2.21 9.53
CA VAL A 147 -22.09 1.26 8.92
C VAL A 147 -21.66 1.73 7.53
N GLU A 148 -22.59 2.13 6.67
CA GLU A 148 -22.26 2.62 5.34
C GLU A 148 -21.36 3.87 5.39
N ALA A 149 -21.66 4.81 6.29
CA ALA A 149 -20.83 5.99 6.50
C ALA A 149 -19.43 5.63 7.01
N ALA A 150 -19.35 4.71 7.98
CA ALA A 150 -18.07 4.23 8.53
C ALA A 150 -17.23 3.47 7.49
N LEU A 151 -17.84 2.56 6.71
CA LEU A 151 -17.16 1.83 5.64
C LEU A 151 -16.62 2.75 4.57
N ALA A 152 -17.35 3.81 4.25
CA ALA A 152 -16.89 4.78 3.29
C ALA A 152 -15.68 5.58 3.84
N ILE A 153 -15.65 5.94 5.13
CA ILE A 153 -14.48 6.58 5.77
C ILE A 153 -13.26 5.65 5.78
N LEU A 154 -13.48 4.38 6.14
CA LEU A 154 -12.45 3.35 6.07
C LEU A 154 -11.95 3.19 4.63
N GLY A 155 -12.83 3.30 3.64
CA GLY A 155 -12.49 3.37 2.22
C GLY A 155 -11.56 4.52 1.86
N ALA A 156 -11.88 5.73 2.33
CA ALA A 156 -11.04 6.92 2.14
C ALA A 156 -9.65 6.78 2.80
N ARG A 157 -9.55 6.00 3.89
CA ARG A 157 -8.28 5.65 4.55
C ARG A 157 -7.57 4.42 3.94
N GLY A 158 -8.16 3.80 2.92
CA GLY A 158 -7.63 2.62 2.25
C GLY A 158 -7.79 1.31 3.00
N LEU A 159 -8.59 1.28 4.07
CA LEU A 159 -8.87 0.12 4.93
C LEU A 159 -10.09 -0.69 4.48
N ALA A 160 -10.93 -0.12 3.61
CA ALA A 160 -12.01 -0.81 2.92
C ALA A 160 -11.96 -0.49 1.42
N GLY A 161 -12.63 -1.30 0.61
CA GLY A 161 -12.89 -1.00 -0.79
C GLY A 161 -14.35 -1.25 -1.13
N PHE A 162 -14.81 -0.69 -2.25
CA PHE A 162 -16.14 -0.93 -2.79
C PHE A 162 -16.00 -1.53 -4.19
N ASP A 163 -16.59 -2.71 -4.40
CA ASP A 163 -16.68 -3.35 -5.69
C ASP A 163 -18.00 -2.93 -6.34
N VAL A 164 -17.93 -2.06 -7.35
CA VAL A 164 -19.10 -1.58 -8.10
C VAL A 164 -19.78 -2.67 -8.93
N THR A 165 -19.08 -3.77 -9.26
CA THR A 165 -19.66 -4.86 -10.04
C THR A 165 -20.57 -5.73 -9.18
N SER A 166 -20.17 -5.98 -7.93
CA SER A 166 -21.02 -6.70 -6.97
C SER A 166 -21.92 -5.77 -6.14
N GLY A 167 -21.61 -4.47 -6.11
CA GLY A 167 -22.29 -3.49 -5.26
C GLY A 167 -21.99 -3.68 -3.77
N GLN A 168 -20.82 -4.23 -3.42
CA GLN A 168 -20.49 -4.67 -2.05
C GLN A 168 -19.19 -4.01 -1.57
N TYR A 169 -19.11 -3.76 -0.26
CA TYR A 169 -17.85 -3.40 0.40
C TYR A 169 -16.99 -4.64 0.65
N PHE A 170 -15.68 -4.44 0.77
CA PHE A 170 -14.74 -5.48 1.18
C PHE A 170 -13.67 -4.89 2.09
N HIS A 171 -13.13 -5.70 3.01
CA HIS A 171 -12.08 -5.25 3.92
C HIS A 171 -10.73 -5.25 3.19
N ARG A 172 -10.01 -4.13 3.23
CA ARG A 172 -8.77 -3.92 2.50
C ARG A 172 -7.66 -3.56 3.47
N VAL A 173 -7.02 -4.56 4.07
CA VAL A 173 -5.75 -4.34 4.77
C VAL A 173 -4.64 -4.84 3.87
N LEU A 174 -3.64 -4.01 3.59
CA LEU A 174 -2.45 -4.48 2.89
C LEU A 174 -1.71 -5.42 3.84
N PRO A 175 -1.49 -6.70 3.47
CA PRO A 175 -0.65 -7.57 4.28
C PRO A 175 0.77 -6.98 4.27
N PHE A 176 1.20 -6.45 5.42
CA PHE A 176 2.58 -6.07 5.59
C PHE A 176 3.41 -7.35 5.64
N ASP A 177 4.18 -7.57 4.58
CA ASP A 177 5.18 -8.63 4.56
C ASP A 177 6.35 -8.20 5.45
N LEU A 178 6.26 -8.56 6.73
CA LEU A 178 7.27 -8.23 7.74
C LEU A 178 8.65 -8.83 7.37
N GLU A 179 8.69 -9.94 6.62
CA GLU A 179 9.93 -10.54 6.14
C GLU A 179 10.63 -9.66 5.10
N LYS A 180 9.88 -8.90 4.29
CA LYS A 180 10.45 -7.93 3.33
C LYS A 180 11.06 -6.71 4.01
N VAL A 181 10.63 -6.32 5.21
CA VAL A 181 11.19 -5.17 5.93
C VAL A 181 12.69 -5.38 6.23
N GLU A 182 13.09 -6.59 6.61
CA GLU A 182 14.51 -6.92 6.84
C GLU A 182 15.33 -6.93 5.54
N GLN A 183 14.72 -7.34 4.42
CA GLN A 183 15.36 -7.34 3.10
C GLN A 183 15.64 -5.91 2.59
N LEU A 184 14.75 -4.98 2.89
CA LEU A 184 14.89 -3.56 2.54
C LEU A 184 15.92 -2.82 3.40
N GLN A 185 16.40 -3.41 4.50
CA GLN A 185 17.38 -2.80 5.41
C GLN A 185 18.68 -3.64 5.54
N PRO A 186 19.52 -3.73 4.48
CA PRO A 186 20.76 -4.50 4.49
C PRO A 186 21.71 -4.16 5.65
N ARG A 187 21.71 -2.91 6.12
CA ARG A 187 22.53 -2.47 7.27
C ARG A 187 22.08 -3.11 8.58
N LEU A 188 20.77 -3.22 8.80
CA LEU A 188 20.20 -3.85 9.99
C LEU A 188 20.44 -5.36 9.97
N LYS A 189 20.21 -6.01 8.82
CA LYS A 189 20.51 -7.44 8.62
C LYS A 189 21.97 -7.77 8.93
N ASN A 190 22.90 -6.94 8.46
CA ASN A 190 24.32 -7.12 8.72
C ASN A 190 24.72 -6.83 10.18
N ALA A 191 24.02 -5.91 10.86
CA ALA A 191 24.23 -5.66 12.29
C ALA A 191 23.82 -6.87 13.13
N ARG A 192 22.65 -7.46 12.87
CA ARG A 192 22.14 -8.65 13.58
C ARG A 192 23.12 -9.83 13.54
N LYS A 193 23.76 -10.07 12.38
CA LYS A 193 24.79 -11.11 12.23
C LYS A 193 26.04 -10.90 13.07
N LEU A 194 26.30 -9.67 13.52
CA LEU A 194 27.48 -9.30 14.29
C LEU A 194 27.23 -9.25 15.80
N VAL A 195 25.97 -9.32 16.26
CA VAL A 195 25.62 -9.15 17.69
C VAL A 195 26.37 -10.13 18.58
N GLU A 196 26.42 -11.41 18.21
CA GLU A 196 27.16 -12.42 18.99
C GLU A 196 28.68 -12.28 18.92
N GLN A 197 29.18 -11.49 17.98
CA GLN A 197 30.60 -11.25 17.79
C GLN A 197 31.05 -9.93 18.44
N VAL A 198 30.14 -9.20 19.07
CA VAL A 198 30.48 -8.00 19.84
C VAL A 198 31.12 -8.41 21.16
N GLU A 199 32.34 -7.94 21.37
CA GLU A 199 33.07 -8.09 22.62
C GLU A 199 33.02 -6.76 23.37
N VAL A 200 32.35 -6.75 24.52
CA VAL A 200 32.24 -5.55 25.36
C VAL A 200 33.50 -5.46 26.22
N LEU A 201 34.24 -4.36 26.07
CA LEU A 201 35.49 -4.12 26.79
C LEU A 201 35.24 -3.42 28.13
N SER A 202 34.29 -2.48 28.15
CA SER A 202 33.85 -1.81 29.37
C SER A 202 32.42 -1.32 29.22
N GLN A 203 31.72 -1.28 30.36
CA GLN A 203 30.37 -0.75 30.45
C GLN A 203 30.22 -0.04 31.80
N ASP A 204 29.89 1.25 31.75
CA ASP A 204 29.59 2.08 32.91
C ASP A 204 28.27 2.83 32.65
N GLY A 205 27.19 2.32 33.23
CA GLY A 205 25.83 2.80 32.95
C GLY A 205 25.51 2.78 31.43
N PRO A 206 25.16 3.93 30.81
CA PRO A 206 24.85 4.03 29.38
C PRO A 206 26.10 4.07 28.47
N ASP A 207 27.29 4.22 29.05
CA ASP A 207 28.53 4.35 28.31
C ASP A 207 29.18 2.98 28.10
N VAL A 208 29.41 2.62 26.84
CA VAL A 208 29.93 1.30 26.46
C VAL A 208 31.12 1.48 25.52
N ASP A 209 32.20 0.74 25.76
CA ASP A 209 33.25 0.52 24.77
C ASP A 209 33.30 -0.94 24.37
N ALA A 210 33.34 -1.21 23.06
CA ALA A 210 33.28 -2.56 22.52
C ALA A 210 34.13 -2.72 21.25
N THR A 211 34.52 -3.95 20.98
CA THR A 211 35.16 -4.39 19.75
C THR A 211 34.17 -5.21 18.92
N VAL A 212 34.13 -4.94 17.62
CA VAL A 212 33.27 -5.65 16.66
C VAL A 212 34.12 -6.06 15.45
N PRO A 213 34.17 -7.35 15.08
CA PRO A 213 34.93 -7.78 13.91
C PRO A 213 34.38 -7.15 12.62
N GLY A 214 35.29 -6.58 11.83
CA GLY A 214 35.02 -6.14 10.47
C GLY A 214 35.47 -7.17 9.44
N SER A 215 35.28 -6.83 8.16
CA SER A 215 35.75 -7.69 7.05
C SER A 215 37.28 -7.75 6.95
N ASP A 216 37.96 -6.66 7.31
CA ASP A 216 39.41 -6.52 7.15
C ASP A 216 40.14 -6.39 8.51
N PHE A 217 39.49 -5.82 9.52
CA PHE A 217 40.06 -5.58 10.85
C PHE A 217 38.95 -5.38 11.90
N THR A 218 39.30 -5.51 13.18
CA THR A 218 38.40 -5.24 14.30
C THR A 218 38.12 -3.74 14.44
N HIS A 219 36.85 -3.37 14.55
CA HIS A 219 36.42 -2.00 14.76
C HIS A 219 36.15 -1.73 16.24
N TYR A 220 36.58 -0.56 16.70
CA TYR A 220 36.28 -0.08 18.04
C TYR A 220 35.02 0.78 18.00
N VAL A 221 34.08 0.49 18.89
CA VAL A 221 32.78 1.16 19.03
C VAL A 221 32.72 1.78 20.42
N ARG A 222 32.30 3.04 20.46
CA ARG A 222 32.09 3.80 21.67
C ARG A 222 30.65 4.32 21.68
N LEU A 223 29.83 3.81 22.60
CA LEU A 223 28.49 4.34 22.85
C LEU A 223 28.58 5.35 23.99
N ARG A 224 28.11 6.57 23.74
CA ARG A 224 28.02 7.66 24.73
C ARG A 224 26.72 8.43 24.52
N LEU A 225 26.23 9.07 25.57
CA LEU A 225 25.06 9.97 25.51
C LEU A 225 25.26 11.13 24.53
N THR A 226 26.47 11.68 24.46
CA THR A 226 26.81 12.81 23.57
C THR A 226 26.99 12.41 22.10
N GLY A 227 26.91 11.11 21.78
CA GLY A 227 27.03 10.59 20.43
C GLY A 227 27.93 9.37 20.33
N HIS A 228 27.48 8.40 19.54
CA HIS A 228 28.22 7.16 19.31
C HIS A 228 29.34 7.34 18.28
N LYS A 229 30.48 6.67 18.50
CA LYS A 229 31.61 6.65 17.59
C LYS A 229 31.98 5.22 17.17
N CYS A 230 32.49 5.09 15.96
CA CYS A 230 33.03 3.83 15.45
C CYS A 230 34.21 4.07 14.51
N THR A 231 35.21 3.21 14.54
CA THR A 231 36.40 3.31 13.66
C THR A 231 36.17 2.80 12.23
N CYS A 232 34.94 2.46 11.83
CA CYS A 232 34.66 1.97 10.48
C CYS A 232 34.54 3.09 9.44
N ARG A 233 34.77 2.74 8.17
CA ARG A 233 34.73 3.69 7.05
C ARG A 233 33.39 4.45 6.94
N TRP A 234 32.27 3.80 7.25
CA TRP A 234 30.95 4.44 7.22
C TRP A 234 30.88 5.60 8.22
N HIS A 235 31.28 5.35 9.47
CA HIS A 235 31.24 6.37 10.50
C HIS A 235 32.32 7.44 10.26
N ALA A 236 33.51 7.06 9.80
CA ALA A 236 34.55 8.01 9.39
C ALA A 236 34.05 8.99 8.32
N ARG A 237 33.24 8.51 7.37
CA ARG A 237 32.72 9.34 6.25
C ARG A 237 31.50 10.20 6.63
N TYR A 238 30.59 9.67 7.44
CA TYR A 238 29.28 10.31 7.67
C TYR A 238 29.07 10.80 9.10
N GLN A 239 29.88 10.38 10.07
CA GLN A 239 29.86 10.84 11.46
C GLN A 239 28.45 10.90 12.10
N GLY A 240 27.59 9.94 11.75
CA GLY A 240 26.21 9.86 12.24
C GLY A 240 25.13 10.57 11.41
N GLN A 241 25.50 11.44 10.46
CA GLN A 241 24.54 12.19 9.63
C GLN A 241 23.65 11.30 8.73
N ARG A 242 24.09 10.08 8.43
CA ARG A 242 23.30 9.07 7.67
C ARG A 242 22.87 7.88 8.52
N GLY A 243 22.75 8.11 9.82
CA GLY A 243 22.45 7.10 10.82
C GLY A 243 23.66 6.25 11.21
N PRO A 244 23.49 5.39 12.23
CA PRO A 244 24.55 4.55 12.78
C PRO A 244 25.04 3.51 11.76
N CYS A 245 26.31 3.12 11.90
CA CYS A 245 26.85 2.01 11.12
C CYS A 245 26.36 0.66 11.70
N LYS A 246 26.57 -0.43 10.95
CA LYS A 246 26.23 -1.79 11.41
C LYS A 246 26.89 -2.19 12.74
N HIS A 247 28.10 -1.69 13.03
CA HIS A 247 28.80 -2.02 14.28
C HIS A 247 28.18 -1.31 15.48
N ILE A 248 27.86 -0.02 15.37
CA ILE A 248 27.15 0.72 16.42
C ILE A 248 25.79 0.07 16.69
N LEU A 249 25.06 -0.31 15.63
CA LEU A 249 23.79 -1.03 15.77
C LEU A 249 23.96 -2.38 16.47
N ALA A 250 24.98 -3.18 16.09
CA ALA A 250 25.24 -4.46 16.72
C ALA A 250 25.59 -4.33 18.21
N THR A 251 26.43 -3.35 18.57
CA THR A 251 26.79 -3.08 19.97
C THR A 251 25.58 -2.62 20.78
N ARG A 252 24.73 -1.75 20.21
CA ARG A 252 23.47 -1.35 20.87
C ARG A 252 22.54 -2.54 21.08
N MET A 253 22.34 -3.38 20.07
CA MET A 253 21.53 -4.60 20.22
C MET A 253 22.08 -5.55 21.30
N LYS A 254 23.42 -5.66 21.43
CA LYS A 254 24.05 -6.51 22.45
C LYS A 254 23.82 -6.01 23.87
N VAL A 255 23.78 -4.69 24.07
CA VAL A 255 23.68 -4.06 25.40
C VAL A 255 22.24 -3.70 25.78
N GLU A 256 21.46 -3.18 24.84
CA GLU A 256 20.07 -2.73 25.04
C GLU A 256 19.06 -3.89 24.86
N GLY A 257 19.46 -5.01 24.25
CA GLY A 257 18.57 -6.12 23.90
C GLY A 257 17.90 -5.95 22.53
N ILE A 258 17.70 -7.06 21.80
CA ILE A 258 17.14 -7.06 20.43
C ILE A 258 15.66 -6.65 20.40
N ASP A 259 14.95 -6.81 21.52
CA ASP A 259 13.51 -6.56 21.65
C ASP A 259 13.16 -5.12 22.02
N ASN A 260 14.15 -4.29 22.38
CA ASN A 260 13.93 -2.88 22.71
C ASN A 260 13.96 -2.00 21.45
N VAL A 261 13.03 -2.24 20.54
CA VAL A 261 12.63 -1.23 19.56
C VAL A 261 11.48 -0.44 20.17
N THR A 262 11.80 0.56 20.99
CA THR A 262 10.82 1.58 21.37
C THR A 262 10.56 2.43 20.11
N ILE A 263 9.64 1.98 19.26
CA ILE A 263 8.98 2.87 18.29
C ILE A 263 8.16 3.81 19.16
N GLY A 264 8.61 5.07 19.28
CA GLY A 264 8.02 6.06 20.17
C GLY A 264 6.50 6.09 20.09
N SER A 265 5.86 5.60 21.14
CA SER A 265 4.53 6.02 21.53
C SER A 265 4.69 7.11 22.58
N GLU A 266 3.69 7.97 22.67
CA GLU A 266 3.55 9.12 23.58
C GLU A 266 4.08 10.45 23.05
N SER A 267 3.22 11.10 22.24
CA SER A 267 3.04 12.54 22.34
C SER A 267 2.27 12.83 23.65
N GLN A 268 3.02 12.97 24.75
CA GLN A 268 2.52 13.73 25.89
C GLN A 268 2.41 15.19 25.45
N THR A 269 1.18 15.67 25.31
CA THR A 269 0.88 17.09 25.42
C THR A 269 0.49 17.34 26.87
N ASP A 270 1.50 17.50 27.71
CA ASP A 270 1.36 18.30 28.92
C ASP A 270 1.30 19.77 28.48
N SER A 271 0.13 20.35 28.62
CA SER A 271 -0.02 21.80 28.78
C SER A 271 -1.12 22.07 29.80
N ASN A 272 -0.70 22.09 31.07
CA ASN A 272 -1.34 22.87 32.11
C ASN A 272 -1.07 24.36 31.83
N SER A 273 -2.13 25.13 31.61
CA SER A 273 -2.31 26.52 32.05
C SER A 273 -3.79 26.86 31.95
#